data_AF-A0A1H8JH81-F1
#
_entry.id   AF-A0A1H8JH81-F1
#
_cell.length_a   1.000
_cell.length_b   1.000
_cell.length_c   1.000
_cell.angle_alpha   90.00
_cell.angle_beta   90.00
_cell.angle_gamma   90.00
#
_symmetry.space_group_name_H-M   'P 1'
#
loop_
_entity.id
_entity.type
_entity.pdbx_description
1 polymer ?
#
loop_
_entity_poly.entity_id
_entity_poly.type
_entity_poly.pdbx_seq_one_letter_code
_entity_poly.pdbx_strand_id
1 'polypeptide(L)'
;MTENTNTGGMSKLISADVNLHAMRRLYEEVTLALQTMPDLQQAFVRATRLADDLREMADGAALTRAKVAARIHDAEGLSLAVLATKLGVSKARADQLLKAARGG
;
A
#
# COMPACT_ATOMS: atom_id res chain seq x y z
N MET A 1 -11.78 -4.24 -37.15
CA MET A 1 -11.77 -3.04 -36.29
C MET A 1 -11.91 -3.51 -34.85
N THR A 2 -10.80 -3.61 -34.12
CA THR A 2 -10.78 -3.96 -32.69
C THR A 2 -9.81 -3.03 -32.00
N GLU A 3 -10.29 -1.84 -31.66
CA GLU A 3 -9.64 -0.95 -30.69
C GLU A 3 -10.59 -0.78 -29.50
N ASN A 4 -10.02 -0.91 -28.30
CA ASN A 4 -10.43 -0.41 -26.99
C ASN A 4 -10.64 -1.46 -25.90
N THR A 5 -9.54 -1.77 -25.21
CA THR A 5 -9.59 -2.17 -23.78
C THR A 5 -8.51 -1.50 -22.91
N ASN A 6 -7.60 -0.69 -23.45
CA ASN A 6 -6.46 -0.16 -22.68
C ASN A 6 -6.75 1.16 -21.92
N THR A 7 -7.80 1.90 -22.28
CA THR A 7 -8.09 3.23 -21.71
C THR A 7 -8.62 3.18 -20.28
N GLY A 8 -9.36 2.13 -19.92
CA GLY A 8 -9.94 1.96 -18.57
C GLY A 8 -8.92 1.59 -17.49
N GLY A 9 -7.82 0.92 -17.86
CA GLY A 9 -6.73 0.58 -16.95
C GLY A 9 -5.89 1.79 -16.55
N MET A 10 -5.52 2.62 -17.54
CA MET A 10 -4.76 3.86 -17.29
C MET A 10 -5.55 4.88 -16.46
N SER A 11 -6.85 5.04 -16.71
CA SER A 11 -7.69 5.96 -15.92
C SER A 11 -7.75 5.58 -14.43
N LYS A 12 -7.81 4.29 -14.10
CA LYS A 12 -7.81 3.79 -12.72
C LYS A 12 -6.45 3.94 -12.04
N LEU A 13 -5.35 3.77 -12.78
CA LEU A 13 -3.99 3.97 -12.25
C LEU A 13 -3.72 5.45 -11.95
N ILE A 14 -4.10 6.35 -12.87
CA ILE A 14 -4.02 7.80 -12.66
C ILE A 14 -4.83 8.22 -11.43
N SER A 15 -6.02 7.62 -11.24
CA SER A 15 -6.82 7.86 -10.03
C SER A 15 -6.14 7.38 -8.75
N ALA A 16 -5.37 6.29 -8.79
CA ALA A 16 -4.68 5.77 -7.60
C ALA A 16 -3.56 6.70 -7.15
N ASP A 17 -2.74 7.20 -8.09
CA ASP A 17 -1.64 8.12 -7.78
C ASP A 17 -2.17 9.47 -7.26
N VAL A 18 -3.24 9.99 -7.88
CA VAL A 18 -3.93 11.20 -7.41
C VAL A 18 -4.45 11.01 -5.97
N ASN A 19 -5.05 9.86 -5.68
CA ASN A 19 -5.57 9.56 -4.35
C ASN A 19 -4.44 9.42 -3.31
N LEU A 20 -3.29 8.84 -3.68
CA LEU A 20 -2.12 8.77 -2.78
C LEU A 20 -1.58 10.16 -2.44
N HIS A 21 -1.54 11.08 -3.41
CA HIS A 21 -1.17 12.46 -3.16
C HIS A 21 -2.18 13.18 -2.25
N ALA A 22 -3.48 12.94 -2.44
CA ALA A 22 -4.52 13.48 -1.58
C ALA A 22 -4.38 12.96 -0.14
N MET A 23 -4.13 11.66 0.05
CA MET A 23 -3.92 11.07 1.38
C MET A 23 -2.72 11.68 2.11
N ARG A 24 -1.61 11.91 1.39
CA ARG A 24 -0.42 12.58 1.97
C ARG A 24 -0.74 13.99 2.44
N ARG A 25 -1.44 14.78 1.60
CA ARG A 25 -1.85 16.14 1.96
C ARG A 25 -2.76 16.15 3.18
N LEU A 26 -3.77 15.29 3.20
CA LEU A 26 -4.71 15.18 4.32
C LEU A 26 -3.99 14.77 5.61
N TYR A 27 -3.00 13.88 5.54
CA TYR A 27 -2.17 13.52 6.69
C TYR A 27 -1.41 14.74 7.24
N GLU A 28 -0.80 15.55 6.36
CA GLU A 28 -0.10 16.77 6.75
C GLU A 28 -1.04 17.79 7.40
N GLU A 29 -2.23 17.98 6.83
CA GLU A 29 -3.28 18.87 7.37
C GLU A 29 -3.76 18.42 8.76
N VAL A 30 -4.03 17.13 8.94
CA VAL A 30 -4.43 16.56 10.24
C VAL A 30 -3.32 16.74 11.27
N THR A 31 -2.07 16.47 10.89
CA THR A 31 -0.93 16.61 11.81
C THR A 31 -0.78 18.05 12.28
N LEU A 32 -0.89 19.02 11.37
CA LEU A 32 -0.84 20.44 11.70
C LEU A 32 -2.01 20.85 12.62
N ALA A 33 -3.22 20.37 12.34
CA ALA A 33 -4.38 20.63 13.18
C ALA A 33 -4.17 20.12 14.60
N LEU A 34 -3.67 18.88 14.76
CA LEU A 34 -3.38 18.29 16.07
C LEU A 34 -2.30 19.06 16.85
N GLN A 35 -1.26 19.51 16.16
CA GLN A 35 -0.17 20.29 16.76
C GLN A 35 -0.58 21.70 17.21
N THR A 36 -1.66 22.24 16.65
CA THR A 36 -2.16 23.59 16.95
C THR A 36 -3.37 23.59 17.89
N MET A 37 -3.82 22.41 18.35
CA MET A 37 -4.94 22.28 19.27
C MET A 37 -4.62 22.84 20.68
N PRO A 38 -5.47 23.72 21.24
CA PRO A 38 -5.27 24.23 22.60
C PRO A 38 -5.47 23.17 23.69
N ASP A 39 -6.41 22.25 23.48
CA ASP A 39 -6.66 21.14 24.38
C ASP A 39 -5.70 19.98 24.07
N LEU A 40 -4.62 19.91 24.83
CA LEU A 40 -3.55 18.93 24.65
C LEU A 40 -4.01 17.49 24.93
N GLN A 41 -5.00 17.29 25.81
CA GLN A 41 -5.50 15.95 26.08
C GLN A 41 -6.31 15.44 24.89
N GLN A 42 -7.17 16.29 24.32
CA GLN A 42 -7.91 15.94 23.10
C GLN A 42 -6.98 15.77 21.90
N ALA A 43 -5.92 16.57 21.79
CA ALA A 43 -4.90 16.42 20.76
C ALA A 43 -4.22 15.05 20.86
N PHE A 44 -3.82 14.64 22.06
CA PHE A 44 -3.21 13.34 22.31
C PHE A 44 -4.13 12.18 21.89
N VAL A 45 -5.39 12.17 22.36
CA VAL A 45 -6.36 11.12 22.04
C VAL A 45 -6.56 10.99 20.53
N ARG A 46 -6.67 12.11 19.82
CA ARG A 46 -6.83 12.10 18.35
C ARG A 46 -5.56 11.68 17.63
N ALA A 47 -4.38 12.07 18.11
CA ALA A 47 -3.10 11.62 17.57
C ALA A 47 -2.91 10.10 17.75
N THR A 48 -3.32 9.53 18.88
CA THR A 48 -3.33 8.08 19.09
C THR A 48 -4.20 7.38 18.06
N ARG A 49 -5.43 7.88 17.86
CA ARG A 49 -6.34 7.32 16.85
C ARG A 49 -5.74 7.40 15.44
N LEU A 50 -5.15 8.53 15.06
CA LEU A 50 -4.47 8.68 13.78
C LEU A 50 -3.36 7.62 13.62
N ALA A 51 -2.55 7.39 14.66
CA ALA A 51 -1.49 6.40 14.62
C ALA A 51 -2.00 4.97 14.46
N ASP A 52 -3.13 4.64 15.11
CA ASP A 52 -3.77 3.33 14.99
C ASP A 52 -4.35 3.11 13.59
N ASP A 53 -5.10 4.09 13.07
CA ASP A 53 -5.66 4.04 11.71
C ASP A 53 -4.53 3.89 10.65
N LEU A 54 -3.42 4.63 10.81
CA LEU A 54 -2.26 4.53 9.91
C LEU A 54 -1.57 3.16 9.98
N ARG A 55 -1.58 2.50 11.14
CA ARG A 55 -1.04 1.15 11.29
C ARG A 55 -1.88 0.14 10.51
N GLU A 56 -3.21 0.20 10.63
CA GLU A 56 -4.11 -0.66 9.86
C GLU A 56 -3.95 -0.45 8.35
N MET A 57 -3.81 0.81 7.93
CA MET A 57 -3.55 1.14 6.52
C MET A 57 -2.20 0.60 6.04
N ALA A 58 -1.15 0.68 6.86
CA ALA A 58 0.16 0.14 6.53
C ALA A 58 0.12 -1.39 6.38
N ASP A 59 -0.60 -2.09 7.25
CA ASP A 59 -0.80 -3.54 7.18
C ASP A 59 -1.57 -3.93 5.91
N GLY A 60 -2.64 -3.20 5.60
CA GLY A 60 -3.40 -3.38 4.35
C GLY A 60 -2.55 -3.14 3.09
N ALA A 61 -1.69 -2.12 3.09
CA ALA A 61 -0.76 -1.84 2.00
C ALA A 61 0.30 -2.94 1.86
N ALA A 62 0.84 -3.44 2.98
CA ALA A 62 1.80 -4.55 3.00
C ALA A 62 1.18 -5.83 2.44
N LEU A 63 -0.06 -6.15 2.83
CA LEU A 63 -0.80 -7.28 2.28
C LEU A 63 -1.11 -7.11 0.78
N THR A 64 -1.44 -5.89 0.35
CA THR A 64 -1.66 -5.59 -1.08
C THR A 64 -0.38 -5.85 -1.88
N ARG A 65 0.78 -5.39 -1.39
CA ARG A 65 2.09 -5.69 -2.00
C ARG A 65 2.37 -7.19 -2.07
N ALA A 66 2.07 -7.94 -1.00
CA ALA A 66 2.23 -9.39 -0.96
C ALA A 66 1.33 -10.09 -2.01
N LYS A 67 0.05 -9.70 -2.11
CA LYS A 67 -0.88 -10.24 -3.10
C LYS A 67 -0.44 -9.95 -4.54
N VAL A 68 0.08 -8.76 -4.82
CA VAL A 68 0.65 -8.42 -6.13
C VAL A 68 1.87 -9.29 -6.45
N ALA A 69 2.77 -9.50 -5.49
CA ALA A 69 3.92 -10.39 -5.65
C ALA A 69 3.51 -11.84 -5.96
N ALA A 70 2.49 -12.37 -5.25
CA ALA A 70 1.95 -13.70 -5.52
C ALA A 70 1.32 -13.80 -6.92
N ARG A 71 0.56 -12.79 -7.35
CA ARG A 71 0.00 -12.73 -8.70
C ARG A 71 1.08 -12.75 -9.78
N ILE A 72 2.21 -12.05 -9.59
CA ILE A 72 3.34 -12.08 -10.52
C ILE A 72 3.95 -13.47 -10.57
N HIS A 73 4.20 -14.07 -9.40
CA HIS A 73 4.74 -15.43 -9.30
C HIS A 73 3.87 -16.45 -10.05
N ASP A 74 2.56 -16.42 -9.82
CA ASP A 74 1.63 -17.40 -10.37
C ASP A 74 1.38 -17.17 -11.87
N ALA A 75 1.27 -15.91 -12.32
CA ALA A 75 1.02 -15.59 -13.73
C ALA A 75 2.20 -15.95 -14.64
N GLU A 76 3.42 -15.90 -14.12
CA GLU A 76 4.65 -16.14 -14.90
C GLU A 76 5.32 -17.48 -14.58
N GLY A 77 4.78 -18.26 -13.63
CA GLY A 77 5.35 -19.55 -13.22
C GLY A 77 6.78 -19.44 -12.67
N LEU A 78 7.09 -18.34 -11.97
CA LEU A 78 8.46 -18.03 -11.57
C LEU A 78 8.94 -18.94 -10.44
N SER A 79 10.22 -19.32 -10.48
CA SER A 79 10.88 -19.81 -9.28
C SER A 79 11.03 -18.68 -8.24
N LEU A 80 11.14 -19.04 -6.96
CA LEU A 80 11.32 -18.08 -5.88
C LEU A 80 12.55 -17.16 -6.07
N ALA A 81 13.64 -17.69 -6.63
CA ALA A 81 14.86 -16.91 -6.90
C ALA A 81 14.62 -15.87 -8.00
N VAL A 82 13.93 -16.26 -9.08
CA VAL A 82 13.60 -15.35 -10.20
C VAL A 82 12.61 -14.28 -9.74
N LEU A 83 11.62 -14.65 -8.93
CA LEU A 83 10.71 -13.68 -8.31
C LEU A 83 11.46 -12.66 -7.46
N ALA A 84 12.39 -13.10 -6.61
CA ALA A 84 13.18 -12.23 -5.75
C ALA A 84 13.99 -11.20 -6.56
N THR A 85 14.68 -11.66 -7.61
CA THR A 85 15.39 -10.78 -8.54
C THR A 85 14.45 -9.79 -9.22
N LYS A 86 13.30 -10.24 -9.72
CA LYS A 86 12.32 -9.39 -10.41
C LYS A 86 11.71 -8.31 -9.51
N LEU A 87 11.46 -8.64 -8.25
CA LEU A 87 10.93 -7.71 -7.26
C LEU A 87 12.00 -6.81 -6.61
N GLY A 88 13.29 -7.04 -6.91
CA GLY A 88 14.40 -6.29 -6.30
C GLY A 88 14.53 -6.53 -4.79
N VAL A 89 14.21 -7.73 -4.31
CA VAL A 89 14.28 -8.09 -2.87
C VAL A 89 15.08 -9.37 -2.65
N SER A 90 15.44 -9.66 -1.40
CA SER A 90 16.08 -10.91 -1.04
C SER A 90 15.14 -12.10 -1.24
N LYS A 91 15.71 -13.30 -1.45
CA LYS A 91 14.94 -14.56 -1.58
C LYS A 91 14.05 -14.82 -0.35
N ALA A 92 14.57 -14.56 0.85
CA ALA A 92 13.79 -14.67 2.10
C ALA A 92 12.61 -13.68 2.13
N ARG A 93 12.80 -12.46 1.64
CA ARG A 93 11.72 -11.46 1.58
C ARG A 93 10.66 -11.84 0.55
N ALA A 94 11.06 -12.37 -0.60
CA ALA A 94 10.12 -12.91 -1.58
C ALA A 94 9.27 -14.05 -0.99
N ASP A 95 9.89 -14.96 -0.23
CA ASP A 95 9.19 -16.06 0.44
C ASP A 95 8.17 -15.56 1.46
N GLN A 96 8.55 -14.58 2.30
CA GLN A 96 7.64 -13.93 3.25
C GLN A 96 6.43 -13.29 2.56
N LEU A 97 6.63 -12.64 1.41
CA LEU A 97 5.53 -12.05 0.64
C LEU A 97 4.56 -13.12 0.13
N LEU A 98 5.07 -14.25 -0.37
CA LEU A 98 4.21 -15.36 -0.82
C LEU A 98 3.42 -15.98 0.33
N LYS A 99 4.05 -16.16 1.50
CA LYS A 99 3.38 -16.66 2.71
C LYS A 99 2.29 -15.69 3.18
N ALA A 100 2.61 -14.41 3.33
CA ALA A 100 1.65 -13.38 3.73
C ALA A 100 0.44 -13.30 2.78
N ALA A 101 0.65 -13.45 1.47
CA ALA A 101 -0.42 -13.42 0.48
C ALA A 101 -1.40 -14.61 0.60
N ARG A 102 -0.92 -15.75 1.07
CA ARG A 102 -1.68 -17.01 1.16
C ARG A 102 -2.34 -17.22 2.54
N GLY A 103 -2.36 -16.18 3.36
CA GLY A 103 -2.89 -16.24 4.73
C GLY A 103 -1.99 -17.03 5.67
N GLY A 104 -0.67 -16.84 5.52
CA GLY A 104 0.36 -17.54 6.28
C GLY A 104 0.12 -17.62 7.78
#